data_AF-A0A834HS48-F1
#
_entry.id   AF-A0A834HS48-F1
#
_cell.length_a   1.000
_cell.length_b   1.000
_cell.length_c   1.000
_cell.angle_alpha   90.00
_cell.angle_beta   90.00
_cell.angle_gamma   90.00
#
_symmetry.space_group_name_H-M   'P 1'
#
loop_
_entity.id
_entity.type
_entity.pdbx_description
1 polymer ?
#
loop_
_entity_poly.entity_id
_entity_poly.type
_entity_poly.pdbx_seq_one_letter_code
_entity_poly.pdbx_strand_id
1 'polypeptide(L)'
;MASLRLVALKALHRPSSLWKCNLSHSFLPRTHAFPTVRPFSAVMSPPSTAVVYDQHGPPDTVTRIVEVPPVELKATDVCVKMLAAPINPSDINRIEGVYPVRPQVPAVGGYEGVGEVHSLGSSVKDLSPGDWVIPSPPSSGTWQTYIVKDQSIWHKIDKGTPIEYAATITVNPLTALRMLEDFTSLKSGDCIVQNGATSIVGQCIIQLARYQGIHSINIIRDRPGSDEVKDKLKKLGADEVYTESQLEVKNVKALLIYLSVVLFILTSLGFCKANIPEPDLGFNCVGGNAASLVLKFLRMELVPFSDFPTALDKALGKLGSQPKQVIKF
;
A
#
# COMPACT_ATOMS: atom_id res chain seq x y z
N MET A 1 17.54 16.68 -44.71
CA MET A 1 16.86 17.38 -45.82
C MET A 1 15.61 18.02 -45.25
N ALA A 2 15.72 19.28 -44.80
CA ALA A 2 15.20 20.49 -45.49
C ALA A 2 13.68 20.63 -45.29
N SER A 3 13.09 21.73 -44.81
CA SER A 3 13.52 23.13 -44.82
C SER A 3 12.75 23.93 -43.76
N LEU A 4 13.45 24.86 -43.11
CA LEU A 4 12.90 26.05 -42.43
C LEU A 4 12.05 26.90 -43.37
N ARG A 5 11.19 27.76 -42.80
CA ARG A 5 11.12 29.19 -43.18
C ARG A 5 10.61 30.06 -42.05
N LEU A 6 11.53 30.84 -41.49
CA LEU A 6 11.32 32.02 -40.67
C LEU A 6 11.10 33.22 -41.62
N VAL A 7 10.16 34.11 -41.33
CA VAL A 7 10.14 35.47 -41.91
C VAL A 7 9.87 36.46 -40.78
N ALA A 8 10.86 37.30 -40.51
CA ALA A 8 10.76 38.55 -39.78
C ALA A 8 11.03 39.71 -40.76
N LEU A 9 10.73 40.93 -40.31
CA LEU A 9 10.92 42.29 -40.90
C LEU A 9 9.53 42.96 -41.07
N LYS A 10 9.28 44.23 -40.68
CA LYS A 10 10.15 45.35 -40.36
C LYS A 10 9.29 46.43 -39.69
N ALA A 11 9.82 47.11 -38.68
CA ALA A 11 9.28 48.37 -38.17
C ALA A 11 9.56 49.52 -39.15
N LEU A 12 8.65 50.49 -39.25
CA LEU A 12 8.91 51.81 -39.81
C LEU A 12 8.14 52.90 -39.04
N HIS A 13 8.85 54.00 -38.86
CA HIS A 13 8.56 55.17 -38.05
C HIS A 13 7.47 56.10 -38.64
N ARG A 14 6.81 56.79 -37.69
CA ARG A 14 6.08 58.09 -37.67
C ARG A 14 6.54 59.17 -38.70
N PRO A 15 5.72 60.22 -39.02
CA PRO A 15 5.41 61.27 -38.03
C PRO A 15 4.09 62.09 -38.11
N SER A 16 3.77 62.66 -36.94
CA SER A 16 3.15 63.96 -36.60
C SER A 16 1.99 64.57 -37.41
N SER A 17 0.91 64.93 -36.70
CA SER A 17 0.27 66.24 -36.86
C SER A 17 -0.39 66.71 -35.55
N LEU A 18 -0.29 68.02 -35.34
CA LEU A 18 -0.67 68.80 -34.17
C LEU A 18 -2.13 69.22 -34.23
N TRP A 19 -2.94 68.93 -33.21
CA TRP A 19 -4.14 69.73 -32.93
C TRP A 19 -4.19 70.05 -31.43
N LYS A 20 -3.99 71.34 -31.12
CA LYS A 20 -4.26 71.96 -29.83
C LYS A 20 -5.76 72.26 -29.77
N CYS A 21 -6.42 71.86 -28.68
CA CYS A 21 -7.67 72.46 -28.24
C CYS A 21 -7.62 72.63 -26.73
N ASN A 22 -7.54 73.89 -26.30
CA ASN A 22 -7.75 74.34 -24.94
C ASN A 22 -9.25 74.31 -24.65
N LEU A 23 -9.68 73.51 -23.67
CA LEU A 23 -10.93 73.71 -22.97
C LEU A 23 -10.67 73.47 -21.49
N SER A 24 -10.56 74.58 -20.76
CA SER A 24 -10.56 74.64 -19.31
C SER A 24 -11.97 74.36 -18.80
N HIS A 25 -12.19 73.16 -18.26
CA HIS A 25 -13.30 72.89 -17.36
C HIS A 25 -12.77 72.29 -16.06
N SER A 26 -12.94 73.08 -15.01
CA SER A 26 -12.79 72.72 -13.61
C SER A 26 -13.72 71.57 -13.25
N PHE A 27 -13.16 70.36 -13.14
CA PHE A 27 -13.79 69.23 -12.47
C PHE A 27 -12.90 68.78 -11.32
N LEU A 28 -13.44 68.87 -10.11
CA LEU A 28 -12.86 68.30 -8.90
C LEU A 28 -12.60 66.81 -9.12
N PRO A 29 -11.39 66.27 -8.85
CA PRO A 29 -11.18 64.84 -8.94
C PRO A 29 -11.89 64.17 -7.76
N ARG A 30 -13.01 63.53 -8.04
CA ARG A 30 -13.55 62.48 -7.17
C ARG A 30 -12.49 61.38 -7.16
N THR A 31 -11.76 61.27 -6.06
CA THR A 31 -10.84 60.17 -5.81
C THR A 31 -11.66 58.89 -5.73
N HIS A 32 -11.83 58.21 -6.87
CA HIS A 32 -12.19 56.80 -6.86
C HIS A 32 -11.00 56.08 -6.22
N ALA A 33 -11.13 55.78 -4.94
CA ALA A 33 -10.28 54.78 -4.30
C ALA A 33 -10.48 53.49 -5.09
N PHE A 34 -9.52 53.16 -5.95
CA PHE A 34 -9.42 51.82 -6.50
C PHE A 34 -9.33 50.89 -5.29
N PRO A 35 -10.22 49.89 -5.15
CA PRO A 35 -10.07 48.91 -4.10
C PRO A 35 -8.69 48.30 -4.29
N THR A 36 -7.81 48.52 -3.33
CA THR A 36 -6.53 47.83 -3.29
C THR A 36 -6.89 46.36 -3.11
N VAL A 37 -6.94 45.62 -4.23
CA VAL A 37 -7.02 44.16 -4.19
C VAL A 37 -5.73 43.74 -3.51
N ARG A 38 -5.80 43.49 -2.20
CA ARG A 38 -4.71 42.83 -1.50
C ARG A 38 -4.55 41.49 -2.23
N PRO A 39 -3.41 41.21 -2.88
CA PRO A 39 -3.17 39.86 -3.33
C PRO A 39 -3.31 38.99 -2.09
N PHE A 40 -4.19 37.99 -2.13
CA PHE A 40 -4.18 36.95 -1.10
C PHE A 40 -2.75 36.44 -1.07
N SER A 41 -2.04 36.65 0.04
CA SER A 41 -0.71 36.08 0.21
C SER A 41 -0.88 34.58 0.07
N ALA A 42 -0.36 34.01 -1.01
CA ALA A 42 -0.36 32.57 -1.21
C ALA A 42 0.29 31.91 0.01
N VAL A 43 -0.39 30.93 0.60
CA VAL A 43 0.20 30.14 1.69
C VAL A 43 1.15 29.15 1.02
N MET A 44 2.42 29.21 1.38
CA MET A 44 3.46 28.34 0.83
C MET A 44 3.85 27.28 1.86
N SER A 45 4.22 26.09 1.41
CA SER A 45 4.95 25.13 2.24
C SER A 45 6.36 25.63 2.53
N PRO A 46 7.04 25.10 3.55
CA PRO A 46 8.50 25.16 3.61
C PRO A 46 9.15 24.49 2.39
N PRO A 47 10.41 24.79 2.06
CA PRO A 47 11.20 23.93 1.17
C PRO A 47 11.26 22.52 1.76
N SER A 48 11.33 21.52 0.88
CA SER A 48 11.31 20.11 1.23
C SER A 48 12.58 19.42 0.77
N THR A 49 13.03 18.42 1.50
CA THR A 49 14.09 17.51 1.06
C THR A 49 13.41 16.20 0.69
N ALA A 50 13.66 15.67 -0.52
CA ALA A 50 12.94 14.52 -1.06
C ALA A 50 13.89 13.47 -1.67
N VAL A 51 13.51 12.19 -1.58
CA VAL A 51 14.16 11.11 -2.32
C VAL A 51 13.48 10.96 -3.68
N VAL A 52 14.20 11.26 -4.76
CA VAL A 52 13.68 11.26 -6.13
C VAL A 52 14.40 10.25 -7.03
N TYR A 53 13.74 9.84 -8.10
CA TYR A 53 14.29 9.04 -9.19
C TYR A 53 13.74 9.52 -10.53
N ASP A 54 14.62 9.72 -11.53
CA ASP A 54 14.23 10.21 -12.87
C ASP A 54 14.05 9.07 -13.89
N GLN A 55 14.44 7.86 -13.51
CA GLN A 55 14.34 6.66 -14.33
C GLN A 55 14.19 5.44 -13.43
N HIS A 56 13.65 4.36 -13.99
CA HIS A 56 13.53 3.10 -13.27
C HIS A 56 14.87 2.36 -13.17
N GLY A 57 15.08 1.61 -12.10
CA GLY A 57 16.27 0.78 -11.89
C GLY A 57 16.52 0.39 -10.43
N PRO A 58 17.68 -0.21 -10.12
CA PRO A 58 18.04 -0.56 -8.75
C PRO A 58 17.98 0.68 -7.83
N PRO A 59 17.22 0.64 -6.71
CA PRO A 59 16.96 1.85 -5.91
C PRO A 59 18.23 2.53 -5.37
N ASP A 60 19.25 1.75 -5.02
CA ASP A 60 20.56 2.24 -4.56
C ASP A 60 21.34 3.00 -5.63
N THR A 61 20.98 2.80 -6.90
CA THR A 61 21.66 3.40 -8.04
C THR A 61 20.89 4.59 -8.62
N VAL A 62 19.55 4.53 -8.66
CA VAL A 62 18.72 5.53 -9.36
C VAL A 62 18.12 6.59 -8.44
N THR A 63 18.11 6.37 -7.12
CA THR A 63 17.57 7.35 -6.17
C THR A 63 18.62 8.34 -5.71
N ARG A 64 18.20 9.58 -5.44
CA ARG A 64 19.04 10.61 -4.81
C ARG A 64 18.20 11.53 -3.95
N ILE A 65 18.85 12.20 -3.01
CA ILE A 65 18.24 13.24 -2.20
C ILE A 65 18.36 14.58 -2.94
N VAL A 66 17.26 15.33 -3.04
CA VAL A 66 17.22 16.68 -3.62
C VAL A 66 16.46 17.64 -2.72
N GLU A 67 16.82 18.92 -2.82
CA GLU A 67 15.98 20.01 -2.32
C GLU A 67 14.87 20.32 -3.34
N VAL A 68 13.66 20.50 -2.82
CA VAL A 68 12.44 20.79 -3.57
C VAL A 68 11.93 22.16 -3.10
N PRO A 69 11.63 23.09 -4.02
CA PRO A 69 11.17 24.42 -3.65
C PRO A 69 9.82 24.37 -2.91
N PRO A 70 9.50 25.41 -2.13
CA PRO A 70 8.16 25.64 -1.59
C PRO A 70 7.05 25.42 -2.61
N VAL A 71 5.97 24.75 -2.19
CA VAL A 71 4.77 24.52 -2.99
C VAL A 71 3.65 25.42 -2.46
N GLU A 72 2.93 26.07 -3.37
CA GLU A 72 1.73 26.86 -3.03
C GLU A 72 0.58 25.93 -2.63
N LEU A 73 -0.05 26.21 -1.49
CA LEU A 73 -1.24 25.50 -1.01
C LEU A 73 -2.49 26.06 -1.69
N LYS A 74 -3.25 25.20 -2.36
CA LYS A 74 -4.61 25.53 -2.78
C LYS A 74 -5.54 25.60 -1.57
N ALA A 75 -6.74 26.13 -1.79
CA ALA A 75 -7.74 26.28 -0.74
C ALA A 75 -8.09 24.98 0.00
N THR A 76 -8.03 23.82 -0.67
CA THR A 76 -8.32 22.50 -0.07
C THR A 76 -7.08 21.70 0.31
N ASP A 77 -5.87 22.24 0.09
CA ASP A 77 -4.64 21.52 0.36
C ASP A 77 -4.28 21.55 1.85
N VAL A 78 -3.54 20.53 2.26
CA VAL A 78 -2.92 20.39 3.57
C VAL A 78 -1.43 20.20 3.34
N CYS A 79 -0.61 21.03 3.99
CA CYS A 79 0.82 20.80 4.08
C CYS A 79 1.10 19.97 5.32
N VAL A 80 1.73 18.82 5.13
CA VAL A 80 2.07 17.87 6.18
C VAL A 80 3.58 17.77 6.28
N LYS A 81 4.12 17.94 7.48
CA LYS A 81 5.51 17.64 7.83
C LYS A 81 5.61 16.15 8.13
N MET A 82 6.33 15.40 7.30
CA MET A 82 6.47 13.96 7.52
C MET A 82 7.30 13.68 8.77
N LEU A 83 6.81 12.74 9.59
CA LEU A 83 7.48 12.29 10.81
C LEU A 83 8.21 10.97 10.58
N ALA A 84 7.57 10.03 9.87
CA ALA A 84 8.16 8.76 9.48
C ALA A 84 7.47 8.19 8.23
N ALA A 85 8.24 7.48 7.40
CA ALA A 85 7.74 6.71 6.27
C ALA A 85 8.56 5.43 6.14
N PRO A 86 7.93 4.24 6.04
CA PRO A 86 8.65 2.99 5.89
C PRO A 86 9.16 2.81 4.46
N ILE A 87 10.01 1.79 4.29
CA ILE A 87 10.43 1.27 3.00
C ILE A 87 9.83 -0.12 2.83
N ASN A 88 8.82 -0.24 1.98
CA ASN A 88 8.17 -1.50 1.67
C ASN A 88 8.76 -2.13 0.39
N PRO A 89 8.69 -3.47 0.22
CA PRO A 89 9.05 -4.12 -1.04
C PRO A 89 8.31 -3.54 -2.26
N SER A 90 7.07 -3.07 -2.09
CA SER A 90 6.33 -2.39 -3.16
C SER A 90 6.96 -1.08 -3.60
N ASP A 91 7.60 -0.33 -2.68
CA ASP A 91 8.27 0.92 -3.02
C ASP A 91 9.50 0.65 -3.89
N ILE A 92 10.27 -0.37 -3.51
CA ILE A 92 11.41 -0.89 -4.27
C ILE A 92 10.97 -1.30 -5.67
N ASN A 93 9.94 -2.16 -5.76
CA ASN A 93 9.42 -2.65 -7.05
C ASN A 93 8.87 -1.51 -7.94
N ARG A 94 8.34 -0.43 -7.36
CA ARG A 94 7.88 0.76 -8.11
C ARG A 94 9.06 1.53 -8.70
N ILE A 95 10.14 1.69 -7.93
CA ILE A 95 11.38 2.34 -8.38
C ILE A 95 12.04 1.49 -9.47
N GLU A 96 12.12 0.17 -9.30
CA GLU A 96 12.63 -0.77 -10.31
C GLU A 96 11.77 -0.84 -11.58
N GLY A 97 10.54 -0.36 -11.54
CA GLY A 97 9.61 -0.34 -12.68
C GLY A 97 8.93 -1.68 -12.95
N VAL A 98 9.02 -2.64 -12.01
CA VAL A 98 8.40 -3.99 -12.12
C VAL A 98 7.04 -4.08 -11.44
N TYR A 99 6.67 -3.08 -10.63
CA TYR A 99 5.35 -3.01 -10.01
C TYR A 99 4.26 -2.64 -11.05
N PRO A 100 3.02 -3.15 -10.94
CA PRO A 100 1.95 -2.83 -11.90
C PRO A 100 1.59 -1.34 -11.94
N VAL A 101 1.55 -0.68 -10.77
CA VAL A 101 1.25 0.75 -10.65
C VAL A 101 2.56 1.53 -10.60
N ARG A 102 2.88 2.28 -11.67
CA ARG A 102 4.16 2.99 -11.82
C ARG A 102 3.91 4.50 -11.87
N PRO A 103 4.46 5.28 -10.91
CA PRO A 103 4.49 6.73 -11.04
C PRO A 103 5.24 7.15 -12.31
N GLN A 104 4.76 8.20 -12.97
CA GLN A 104 5.52 8.82 -14.06
C GLN A 104 6.79 9.46 -13.48
N VAL A 105 7.95 9.13 -14.05
CA VAL A 105 9.23 9.74 -13.66
C VAL A 105 9.41 11.12 -14.33
N PRO A 106 10.06 12.09 -13.67
CA PRO A 106 10.67 12.02 -12.33
C PRO A 106 9.63 11.93 -11.20
N ALA A 107 9.92 11.12 -10.19
CA ALA A 107 9.00 10.85 -9.09
C ALA A 107 9.71 10.85 -7.72
N VAL A 108 8.93 11.13 -6.67
CA VAL A 108 9.35 10.96 -5.27
C VAL A 108 9.01 9.55 -4.80
N GLY A 109 9.93 8.90 -4.09
CA GLY A 109 9.74 7.56 -3.54
C GLY A 109 8.75 7.50 -2.36
N GLY A 110 8.40 6.28 -1.95
CA GLY A 110 7.51 6.01 -0.82
C GLY A 110 6.03 6.05 -1.15
N TYR A 111 5.23 5.35 -0.34
CA TYR A 111 3.81 5.16 -0.58
C TYR A 111 2.93 5.30 0.69
N GLU A 112 3.50 5.08 1.87
CA GLU A 112 2.82 5.30 3.16
C GLU A 112 3.72 6.06 4.14
N GLY A 113 3.14 6.49 5.25
CA GLY A 113 3.84 7.18 6.32
C GLY A 113 2.89 7.92 7.24
N VAL A 114 3.45 8.58 8.25
CA VAL A 114 2.74 9.45 9.18
C VAL A 114 3.40 10.81 9.18
N GLY A 115 2.58 11.85 9.24
CA GLY A 115 3.03 13.22 9.31
C GLY A 115 2.18 14.06 10.27
N GLU A 116 2.68 15.25 10.55
CA GLU A 116 2.01 16.26 11.33
C GLU A 116 1.54 17.39 10.41
N VAL A 117 0.27 17.80 10.52
CA VAL A 117 -0.26 18.95 9.78
C VAL A 117 0.53 20.19 10.14
N HIS A 118 1.17 20.81 9.14
CA HIS A 118 1.97 22.03 9.31
C HIS A 118 1.16 23.29 8.99
N SER A 119 0.52 23.33 7.82
CA SER A 119 -0.31 24.45 7.37
C SER A 119 -1.45 23.96 6.48
N LEU A 120 -2.47 24.79 6.31
CA LEU A 120 -3.75 24.42 5.68
C LEU A 120 -4.19 25.48 4.68
N GLY A 121 -4.83 25.02 3.62
CA GLY A 121 -5.62 25.86 2.72
C GLY A 121 -6.86 26.42 3.42
N SER A 122 -7.36 27.55 2.93
CA SER A 122 -8.45 28.32 3.55
C SER A 122 -9.80 27.59 3.67
N SER A 123 -10.00 26.51 2.92
CA SER A 123 -11.25 25.74 2.89
C SER A 123 -11.18 24.44 3.70
N VAL A 124 -10.04 24.11 4.31
CA VAL A 124 -9.90 22.93 5.17
C VAL A 124 -10.47 23.22 6.56
N LYS A 125 -11.39 22.38 7.03
CA LYS A 125 -12.12 22.60 8.30
C LYS A 125 -11.93 21.50 9.33
N ASP A 126 -11.66 20.27 8.87
CA ASP A 126 -11.66 19.07 9.73
C ASP A 126 -10.27 18.70 10.28
N LEU A 127 -9.25 19.48 9.92
CA LEU A 127 -7.86 19.32 10.36
C LEU A 127 -7.36 20.62 10.98
N SER A 128 -6.40 20.51 11.89
CA SER A 128 -5.71 21.65 12.50
C SER A 128 -4.20 21.44 12.50
N PRO A 129 -3.38 22.51 12.42
CA PRO A 129 -1.95 22.40 12.63
C PRO A 129 -1.61 21.64 13.91
N GLY A 130 -0.63 20.75 13.82
CA GLY A 130 -0.23 19.82 14.85
C GLY A 130 -0.95 18.47 14.79
N ASP A 131 -2.09 18.31 14.12
CA ASP A 131 -2.77 17.01 13.99
C ASP A 131 -1.88 15.97 13.33
N TRP A 132 -1.89 14.73 13.82
CA TRP A 132 -1.22 13.63 13.14
C TRP A 132 -2.13 13.02 12.08
N VAL A 133 -1.58 12.79 10.90
CA VAL A 133 -2.30 12.30 9.73
C VAL A 133 -1.51 11.22 8.99
N ILE A 134 -2.24 10.31 8.37
CA ILE A 134 -1.71 9.28 7.46
C ILE A 134 -2.40 9.42 6.09
N PRO A 135 -1.73 9.09 4.97
CA PRO A 135 -2.38 9.06 3.67
C PRO A 135 -3.27 7.82 3.55
N SER A 136 -4.58 8.00 3.38
CA SER A 136 -5.54 6.91 3.18
C SER A 136 -6.56 7.29 2.10
N PRO A 137 -6.57 6.63 0.93
CA PRO A 137 -5.71 5.51 0.56
C PRO A 137 -4.22 5.90 0.49
N PRO A 138 -3.29 4.92 0.62
CA PRO A 138 -1.86 5.17 0.46
C PRO A 138 -1.55 5.92 -0.83
N SER A 139 -0.56 6.81 -0.78
CA SER A 139 -0.33 7.80 -1.81
C SER A 139 1.15 8.03 -2.08
N SER A 140 1.56 8.02 -3.35
CA SER A 140 2.96 8.13 -3.75
C SER A 140 3.65 9.40 -3.26
N GLY A 141 4.95 9.31 -3.00
CA GLY A 141 5.81 10.43 -2.67
C GLY A 141 5.86 10.74 -1.18
N THR A 142 5.91 9.74 -0.31
CA THR A 142 6.00 9.95 1.15
C THR A 142 7.44 10.13 1.66
N TRP A 143 8.45 9.82 0.85
CA TRP A 143 9.87 10.01 1.22
C TRP A 143 10.34 11.44 0.95
N GLN A 144 9.71 12.39 1.65
CA GLN A 144 10.08 13.80 1.63
C GLN A 144 9.69 14.48 2.95
N THR A 145 10.35 15.59 3.30
CA THR A 145 10.13 16.24 4.61
C THR A 145 8.81 16.99 4.71
N TYR A 146 8.30 17.55 3.61
CA TYR A 146 6.98 18.17 3.52
C TYR A 146 6.21 17.68 2.31
N ILE A 147 4.91 17.44 2.48
CA ILE A 147 3.97 17.01 1.43
C ILE A 147 2.80 18.00 1.39
N VAL A 148 2.46 18.49 0.19
CA VAL A 148 1.24 19.28 -0.03
C VAL A 148 0.27 18.46 -0.89
N LYS A 149 -0.88 18.11 -0.34
CA LYS A 149 -1.94 17.37 -1.03
C LYS A 149 -3.32 17.77 -0.51
N ASP A 150 -4.35 17.51 -1.31
CA ASP A 150 -5.74 17.76 -0.96
C ASP A 150 -6.14 17.08 0.35
N GLN A 151 -6.98 17.76 1.15
CA GLN A 151 -7.47 17.26 2.44
C GLN A 151 -8.09 15.86 2.39
N SER A 152 -8.68 15.47 1.25
CA SER A 152 -9.37 14.18 1.09
C SER A 152 -8.47 12.95 1.23
N ILE A 153 -7.16 13.10 1.10
CA ILE A 153 -6.22 11.98 1.23
C ILE A 153 -5.73 11.78 2.66
N TRP A 154 -5.97 12.73 3.56
CA TRP A 154 -5.41 12.74 4.91
C TRP A 154 -6.42 12.22 5.91
N HIS A 155 -6.05 11.15 6.61
CA HIS A 155 -6.84 10.61 7.71
C HIS A 155 -6.20 11.00 9.03
N LYS A 156 -6.95 11.71 9.88
CA LYS A 156 -6.50 12.09 11.23
C LYS A 156 -6.37 10.85 12.11
N ILE A 157 -5.29 10.77 12.87
CA ILE A 157 -5.04 9.69 13.83
C ILE A 157 -4.73 10.25 15.23
N ASP A 158 -4.78 9.38 16.22
CA ASP A 158 -4.39 9.71 17.59
C ASP A 158 -2.86 9.86 17.72
N LYS A 159 -2.43 10.98 18.31
CA LYS A 159 -1.00 11.30 18.49
C LYS A 159 -0.30 10.43 19.54
N GLY A 160 -1.06 9.71 20.36
CA GLY A 160 -0.54 8.73 21.31
C GLY A 160 -0.15 7.41 20.66
N THR A 161 -0.47 7.22 19.37
CA THR A 161 -0.05 6.03 18.61
C THR A 161 1.47 6.02 18.45
N PRO A 162 2.17 4.91 18.78
CA PRO A 162 3.59 4.77 18.46
C PRO A 162 3.87 5.06 17.00
N ILE A 163 4.88 5.89 16.72
CA ILE A 163 5.16 6.43 15.39
C ILE A 163 5.40 5.32 14.37
N GLU A 164 6.06 4.23 14.77
CA GLU A 164 6.32 3.06 13.95
C GLU A 164 5.03 2.35 13.49
N TYR A 165 3.99 2.34 14.32
CA TYR A 165 2.69 1.76 13.97
C TYR A 165 1.89 2.71 13.08
N ALA A 166 1.87 3.99 13.43
CA ALA A 166 1.23 5.02 12.61
C ALA A 166 1.80 5.06 11.18
N ALA A 167 3.12 4.91 11.04
CA ALA A 167 3.79 4.95 9.75
C ALA A 167 3.51 3.73 8.84
N THR A 168 3.07 2.61 9.41
CA THR A 168 2.98 1.31 8.70
C THR A 168 1.57 0.74 8.60
N ILE A 169 0.56 1.45 9.13
CA ILE A 169 -0.80 0.94 9.27
C ILE A 169 -1.55 0.80 7.94
N THR A 170 -1.23 1.65 6.96
CA THR A 170 -2.07 1.81 5.76
C THR A 170 -1.82 0.77 4.67
N VAL A 171 -0.67 0.09 4.69
CA VAL A 171 -0.34 -0.95 3.71
C VAL A 171 -0.44 -2.34 4.34
N ASN A 172 0.49 -2.72 5.22
CA ASN A 172 0.64 -4.14 5.59
C ASN A 172 -0.54 -4.66 6.46
N PRO A 173 -0.96 -3.99 7.54
CA PRO A 173 -2.10 -4.44 8.35
C PRO A 173 -3.43 -4.41 7.60
N LEU A 174 -3.70 -3.37 6.80
CA LEU A 174 -4.92 -3.31 5.99
C LEU A 174 -4.92 -4.39 4.90
N THR A 175 -3.78 -4.68 4.27
CA THR A 175 -3.66 -5.80 3.32
C THR A 175 -4.01 -7.13 3.99
N ALA A 176 -3.44 -7.41 5.17
CA ALA A 176 -3.74 -8.62 5.93
C ALA A 176 -5.23 -8.73 6.29
N LEU A 177 -5.84 -7.62 6.72
CA LEU A 177 -7.26 -7.59 7.08
C LEU A 177 -8.17 -7.87 5.88
N ARG A 178 -7.93 -7.20 4.74
CA ARG A 178 -8.70 -7.46 3.50
C ARG A 178 -8.50 -8.88 2.98
N MET A 179 -7.29 -9.43 3.09
CA MET A 179 -7.02 -10.83 2.72
C MET A 179 -7.84 -11.83 3.54
N LEU A 180 -8.11 -11.55 4.81
CA LEU A 180 -8.94 -12.40 5.68
C LEU A 180 -10.45 -12.22 5.44
N GLU A 181 -10.90 -11.00 5.11
CA GLU A 181 -12.34 -10.66 5.13
C GLU A 181 -13.01 -10.68 3.74
N ASP A 182 -12.27 -10.44 2.66
CA ASP A 182 -12.89 -10.09 1.37
C ASP A 182 -13.03 -11.27 0.39
N PHE A 183 -12.38 -12.42 0.66
CA PHE A 183 -12.31 -13.55 -0.28
C PHE A 183 -13.26 -14.70 0.05
N THR A 184 -13.37 -15.05 1.33
CA THR A 184 -14.29 -16.08 1.82
C THR A 184 -14.74 -15.73 3.23
N SER A 185 -15.93 -16.18 3.63
CA SER A 185 -16.44 -15.95 4.99
C SER A 185 -15.80 -16.94 5.97
N LEU A 186 -14.70 -16.53 6.58
CA LEU A 186 -14.05 -17.29 7.66
C LEU A 186 -14.78 -17.07 9.00
N LYS A 187 -14.89 -18.14 9.79
CA LYS A 187 -15.49 -18.17 11.13
C LYS A 187 -14.46 -18.67 12.13
N SER A 188 -14.73 -18.42 13.42
CA SER A 188 -13.93 -19.03 14.48
C SER A 188 -13.98 -20.55 14.37
N GLY A 189 -12.81 -21.19 14.43
CA GLY A 189 -12.61 -22.61 14.19
C GLY A 189 -12.18 -22.97 12.77
N ASP A 190 -12.33 -22.08 11.79
CA ASP A 190 -11.82 -22.28 10.43
C ASP A 190 -10.29 -22.19 10.39
N CYS A 191 -9.67 -22.58 9.27
CA CYS A 191 -8.21 -22.56 9.12
C CYS A 191 -7.75 -21.85 7.85
N ILE A 192 -6.61 -21.18 7.94
CA ILE A 192 -5.89 -20.62 6.79
C ILE A 192 -4.50 -21.24 6.66
N VAL A 193 -3.92 -21.14 5.46
CA VAL A 193 -2.51 -21.45 5.22
C VAL A 193 -1.83 -20.29 4.50
N GLN A 194 -0.61 -19.94 4.88
CA GLN A 194 0.17 -18.91 4.19
C GLN A 194 1.63 -19.29 4.02
N ASN A 195 2.26 -18.78 2.96
CA ASN A 195 3.73 -18.70 2.88
C ASN A 195 4.23 -17.27 3.12
N GLY A 196 5.54 -17.11 3.32
CA GLY A 196 6.11 -15.79 3.62
C GLY A 196 5.72 -15.28 5.00
N ALA A 197 5.45 -16.18 5.96
CA ALA A 197 4.89 -15.83 7.27
C ALA A 197 5.79 -14.92 8.13
N THR A 198 7.06 -14.77 7.79
CA THR A 198 7.97 -13.81 8.47
C THR A 198 7.81 -12.37 7.98
N SER A 199 7.09 -12.12 6.89
CA SER A 199 6.79 -10.76 6.41
C SER A 199 5.87 -10.01 7.37
N ILE A 200 5.81 -8.68 7.28
CA ILE A 200 4.89 -7.88 8.12
C ILE A 200 3.44 -8.26 7.83
N VAL A 201 3.06 -8.41 6.55
CA VAL A 201 1.71 -8.91 6.18
C VAL A 201 1.45 -10.27 6.83
N GLY A 202 2.38 -11.22 6.73
CA GLY A 202 2.22 -12.55 7.31
C GLY A 202 2.09 -12.54 8.84
N GLN A 203 2.84 -11.68 9.52
CA GLN A 203 2.73 -11.48 10.97
C GLN A 203 1.42 -10.78 11.37
N CYS A 204 0.90 -9.86 10.56
CA CYS A 204 -0.43 -9.28 10.75
C CYS A 204 -1.53 -10.33 10.56
N ILE A 205 -1.42 -11.18 9.53
CA ILE A 205 -2.35 -12.31 9.30
C ILE A 205 -2.38 -13.22 10.54
N ILE A 206 -1.24 -13.60 11.09
CA ILE A 206 -1.16 -14.44 12.31
C ILE A 206 -1.94 -13.82 13.47
N GLN A 207 -1.70 -12.54 13.75
CA GLN A 207 -2.32 -11.86 14.89
C GLN A 207 -3.82 -11.65 14.69
N LEU A 208 -4.25 -11.28 13.48
CA LEU A 208 -5.65 -11.11 13.13
C LEU A 208 -6.41 -12.44 13.14
N ALA A 209 -5.83 -13.51 12.58
CA ALA A 209 -6.41 -14.85 12.60
C ALA A 209 -6.62 -15.32 14.05
N ARG A 210 -5.60 -15.19 14.91
CA ARG A 210 -5.74 -15.48 16.35
C ARG A 210 -6.86 -14.68 17.00
N TYR A 211 -6.93 -13.38 16.72
CA TYR A 211 -7.97 -12.50 17.27
C TYR A 211 -9.38 -12.92 16.84
N GLN A 212 -9.54 -13.40 15.60
CA GLN A 212 -10.80 -13.90 15.04
C GLN A 212 -11.08 -15.37 15.39
N GLY A 213 -10.18 -16.04 16.11
CA GLY A 213 -10.29 -17.46 16.46
C GLY A 213 -10.15 -18.39 15.27
N ILE A 214 -9.41 -17.98 14.23
CA ILE A 214 -9.09 -18.74 13.02
C ILE A 214 -7.70 -19.38 13.21
N HIS A 215 -7.58 -20.66 12.88
CA HIS A 215 -6.30 -21.37 12.92
C HIS A 215 -5.40 -20.98 11.75
N SER A 216 -4.08 -21.00 11.98
CA SER A 216 -3.08 -20.58 11.00
C SER A 216 -1.96 -21.59 10.81
N ILE A 217 -1.78 -22.03 9.56
CA ILE A 217 -0.61 -22.79 9.11
C ILE A 217 0.36 -21.83 8.41
N ASN A 218 1.58 -21.71 8.92
CA ASN A 218 2.51 -20.66 8.54
C ASN A 218 3.80 -21.24 7.97
N ILE A 219 4.06 -21.01 6.68
CA ILE A 219 5.23 -21.55 5.98
C ILE A 219 6.33 -20.49 5.93
N ILE A 220 7.52 -20.87 6.37
CA ILE A 220 8.73 -20.05 6.36
C ILE A 220 9.83 -20.68 5.52
N ARG A 221 10.72 -19.85 4.97
CA ARG A 221 11.94 -20.35 4.30
C ARG A 221 12.87 -21.02 5.30
N ASP A 222 13.58 -22.03 4.84
CA ASP A 222 14.68 -22.62 5.57
C ASP A 222 15.83 -21.62 5.76
N ARG A 223 16.30 -21.47 7.00
CA ARG A 223 17.47 -20.66 7.35
C ARG A 223 18.09 -21.11 8.67
N PRO A 224 19.37 -20.80 8.92
CA PRO A 224 19.92 -20.86 10.27
C PRO A 224 19.03 -20.07 11.25
N GLY A 225 18.70 -20.67 12.39
CA GLY A 225 17.80 -20.07 13.39
C GLY A 225 16.30 -20.20 13.08
N SER A 226 15.89 -21.10 12.17
CA SER A 226 14.46 -21.36 11.90
C SER A 226 13.64 -21.66 13.16
N ASP A 227 14.20 -22.35 14.16
CA ASP A 227 13.47 -22.68 15.38
C ASP A 227 13.16 -21.44 16.24
N GLU A 228 14.11 -20.51 16.39
CA GLU A 228 13.85 -19.23 17.05
C GLU A 228 12.78 -18.41 16.32
N VAL A 229 12.75 -18.51 14.99
CA VAL A 229 11.76 -17.83 14.15
C VAL A 229 10.39 -18.44 14.34
N LYS A 230 10.29 -19.77 14.39
CA LYS A 230 9.05 -20.47 14.73
C LYS A 230 8.53 -20.02 16.09
N ASP A 231 9.41 -19.96 17.10
CA ASP A 231 9.03 -19.52 18.45
C ASP A 231 8.54 -18.07 18.47
N LYS A 232 9.18 -17.18 17.71
CA LYS A 232 8.72 -15.79 17.55
C LYS A 232 7.33 -15.71 16.92
N LEU A 233 7.08 -16.46 15.84
CA LEU A 233 5.76 -16.47 15.19
C LEU A 233 4.67 -17.10 16.08
N LYS A 234 5.01 -18.15 16.83
CA LYS A 234 4.11 -18.75 17.83
C LYS A 234 3.73 -17.76 18.94
N LYS A 235 4.68 -16.95 19.42
CA LYS A 235 4.40 -15.86 20.39
C LYS A 235 3.43 -14.82 19.84
N LEU A 236 3.47 -14.54 18.53
CA LEU A 236 2.50 -13.67 17.87
C LEU A 236 1.11 -14.31 17.74
N GLY A 237 1.03 -15.64 17.76
CA GLY A 237 -0.24 -16.35 17.68
C GLY A 237 -0.33 -17.47 16.67
N ALA A 238 0.76 -17.82 15.98
CA ALA A 238 0.73 -18.88 14.99
C ALA A 238 0.43 -20.24 15.66
N ASP A 239 -0.51 -20.99 15.11
CA ASP A 239 -0.79 -22.36 15.55
C ASP A 239 0.33 -23.29 15.09
N GLU A 240 0.57 -23.33 13.77
CA GLU A 240 1.61 -24.15 13.17
C GLU A 240 2.57 -23.32 12.35
N VAL A 241 3.86 -23.69 12.45
CA VAL A 241 4.92 -23.08 11.68
C VAL A 241 5.85 -24.15 11.12
N TYR A 242 5.91 -24.24 9.79
CA TYR A 242 6.73 -25.21 9.06
C TYR A 242 7.76 -24.50 8.21
N THR A 243 8.96 -25.09 8.10
CA THR A 243 9.87 -24.70 7.03
C THR A 243 9.43 -25.33 5.69
N GLU A 244 9.88 -24.79 4.58
CA GLU A 244 9.59 -25.34 3.25
C GLU A 244 10.03 -26.81 3.15
N SER A 245 11.26 -27.12 3.58
CA SER A 245 11.82 -28.48 3.56
C SER A 245 10.99 -29.50 4.37
N GLN A 246 10.38 -29.09 5.48
CA GLN A 246 9.50 -29.96 6.28
C GLN A 246 8.23 -30.37 5.52
N LEU A 247 7.85 -29.62 4.49
CA LEU A 247 6.67 -29.84 3.66
C LEU A 247 7.02 -30.43 2.28
N GLU A 248 8.30 -30.68 1.99
CA GLU A 248 8.76 -31.38 0.78
C GLU A 248 8.63 -32.91 0.90
N VAL A 249 7.57 -33.39 1.55
CA VAL A 249 7.22 -34.82 1.59
C VAL A 249 6.23 -35.17 0.47
N LYS A 250 6.32 -36.41 -0.04
CA LYS A 250 5.44 -36.93 -1.10
C LYS A 250 3.95 -36.85 -0.74
N ASN A 251 3.61 -36.90 0.55
CA ASN A 251 2.24 -36.83 1.02
C ASN A 251 2.11 -35.93 2.26
N VAL A 252 2.02 -34.61 2.05
CA VAL A 252 1.79 -33.64 3.14
C VAL A 252 0.46 -33.89 3.86
N LYS A 253 -0.54 -34.43 3.17
CA LYS A 253 -1.78 -34.87 3.81
C LYS A 253 -1.56 -36.04 4.75
N ALA A 254 -0.62 -36.95 4.48
CA ALA A 254 -0.22 -37.97 5.44
C ALA A 254 0.53 -37.36 6.64
N LEU A 255 1.22 -36.23 6.50
CA LEU A 255 1.78 -35.51 7.66
C LEU A 255 0.65 -34.91 8.51
N LEU A 256 -0.38 -34.31 7.89
CA LEU A 256 -1.57 -33.83 8.59
C LEU A 256 -2.41 -34.97 9.20
N ILE A 257 -2.48 -36.13 8.56
CA ILE A 257 -3.16 -37.34 9.06
C ILE A 257 -2.34 -37.98 10.18
N TYR A 258 -1.03 -38.08 10.04
CA TYR A 258 -0.14 -38.61 11.06
C TYR A 258 -0.10 -37.70 12.27
N LEU A 259 -0.02 -36.38 12.07
CA LEU A 259 -0.20 -35.39 13.11
C LEU A 259 -1.59 -35.53 13.72
N SER A 260 -2.68 -35.60 12.95
CA SER A 260 -4.02 -35.74 13.54
C SER A 260 -4.24 -37.08 14.26
N VAL A 261 -3.60 -38.18 13.88
CA VAL A 261 -3.68 -39.48 14.59
C VAL A 261 -2.82 -39.49 15.84
N VAL A 262 -1.57 -39.01 15.77
CA VAL A 262 -0.68 -38.89 16.94
C VAL A 262 -1.23 -37.84 17.90
N LEU A 263 -1.74 -36.72 17.39
CA LEU A 263 -2.38 -35.66 18.15
C LEU A 263 -3.73 -36.12 18.69
N PHE A 264 -4.50 -36.98 18.00
CA PHE A 264 -5.70 -37.61 18.58
C PHE A 264 -5.33 -38.46 19.81
N ILE A 265 -4.27 -39.26 19.73
CA ILE A 265 -3.75 -40.03 20.88
C ILE A 265 -3.30 -39.10 22.01
N LEU A 266 -2.52 -38.05 21.70
CA LEU A 266 -2.00 -37.11 22.68
C LEU A 266 -3.09 -36.18 23.26
N THR A 267 -4.10 -35.80 22.49
CA THR A 267 -5.26 -35.02 22.93
C THR A 267 -6.16 -35.85 23.84
N SER A 268 -6.35 -37.14 23.52
CA SER A 268 -7.05 -38.12 24.38
C SER A 268 -6.33 -38.34 25.72
N LEU A 269 -5.02 -38.11 25.75
CA LEU A 269 -4.17 -38.17 26.94
C LEU A 269 -3.93 -36.78 27.59
N GLY A 270 -4.57 -35.72 27.09
CA GLY A 270 -4.50 -34.37 27.67
C GLY A 270 -3.20 -33.58 27.40
N PHE A 271 -2.34 -34.03 26.46
CA PHE A 271 -1.04 -33.41 26.18
C PHE A 271 -1.05 -32.31 25.11
N CYS A 272 -2.08 -32.21 24.26
CA CYS A 272 -2.12 -31.26 23.14
C CYS A 272 -3.54 -30.70 22.88
N LYS A 273 -3.64 -29.47 22.35
CA LYS A 273 -4.91 -28.85 21.93
C LYS A 273 -5.10 -28.99 20.40
N ALA A 274 -6.24 -29.59 20.02
CA ALA A 274 -6.98 -29.54 18.75
C ALA A 274 -6.30 -30.04 17.45
N ASN A 275 -7.04 -30.89 16.72
CA ASN A 275 -6.86 -31.13 15.29
C ASN A 275 -6.97 -29.81 14.54
N ILE A 276 -5.96 -29.43 13.76
CA ILE A 276 -6.06 -28.25 12.90
C ILE A 276 -6.93 -28.62 11.70
N PRO A 277 -8.00 -27.86 11.41
CA PRO A 277 -8.88 -28.13 10.28
C PRO A 277 -8.13 -28.03 8.95
N GLU A 278 -8.66 -28.66 7.90
CA GLU A 278 -8.18 -28.38 6.55
C GLU A 278 -8.37 -26.89 6.24
N PRO A 279 -7.36 -26.18 5.69
CA PRO A 279 -7.50 -24.77 5.40
C PRO A 279 -8.54 -24.45 4.32
N ASP A 280 -9.42 -23.48 4.62
CA ASP A 280 -10.43 -22.95 3.71
C ASP A 280 -9.86 -21.89 2.76
N LEU A 281 -8.75 -21.25 3.14
CA LEU A 281 -8.12 -20.17 2.37
C LEU A 281 -6.59 -20.26 2.41
N GLY A 282 -5.96 -19.97 1.27
CA GLY A 282 -4.51 -20.01 1.10
C GLY A 282 -3.93 -18.69 0.60
N PHE A 283 -2.92 -18.17 1.29
CA PHE A 283 -2.23 -16.93 0.95
C PHE A 283 -0.84 -17.20 0.36
N ASN A 284 -0.61 -16.66 -0.83
CA ASN A 284 0.65 -16.81 -1.54
C ASN A 284 1.39 -15.47 -1.64
N CYS A 285 2.42 -15.30 -0.82
CA CYS A 285 3.35 -14.17 -0.84
C CYS A 285 4.59 -14.46 -1.71
N VAL A 286 5.07 -15.71 -1.75
CA VAL A 286 6.29 -16.11 -2.44
C VAL A 286 5.96 -17.13 -3.53
N GLY A 287 6.22 -16.76 -4.79
CA GLY A 287 6.00 -17.63 -5.95
C GLY A 287 6.91 -18.87 -6.02
N GLY A 288 6.78 -19.66 -7.08
CA GLY A 288 7.60 -20.85 -7.29
C GLY A 288 7.20 -22.01 -6.38
N ASN A 289 8.19 -22.77 -5.88
CA ASN A 289 7.96 -23.98 -5.08
C ASN A 289 7.19 -23.70 -3.79
N ALA A 290 7.45 -22.56 -3.13
CA ALA A 290 6.75 -22.14 -1.92
C ALA A 290 5.23 -21.97 -2.14
N ALA A 291 4.81 -21.52 -3.32
CA ALA A 291 3.39 -21.40 -3.66
C ALA A 291 2.73 -22.79 -3.78
N SER A 292 3.45 -23.76 -4.34
CA SER A 292 2.96 -25.14 -4.46
C SER A 292 2.74 -25.79 -3.09
N LEU A 293 3.51 -25.41 -2.06
CA LEU A 293 3.32 -25.92 -0.70
C LEU A 293 1.98 -25.47 -0.10
N VAL A 294 1.57 -24.22 -0.32
CA VAL A 294 0.24 -23.71 0.10
C VAL A 294 -0.87 -24.55 -0.53
N LEU A 295 -0.76 -24.85 -1.83
CA LEU A 295 -1.75 -25.65 -2.56
C LEU A 295 -1.89 -27.08 -2.03
N LYS A 296 -0.86 -27.66 -1.38
CA LYS A 296 -0.94 -29.02 -0.81
C LYS A 296 -1.94 -29.13 0.35
N PHE A 297 -2.22 -28.02 1.04
CA PHE A 297 -3.16 -27.98 2.15
C PHE A 297 -4.60 -27.72 1.69
N LEU A 298 -4.78 -27.05 0.55
CA LEU A 298 -6.12 -26.69 0.08
C LEU A 298 -6.88 -27.91 -0.46
N ARG A 299 -8.20 -27.89 -0.24
CA ARG A 299 -9.09 -28.93 -0.71
C ARG A 299 -9.12 -28.97 -2.24
N MET A 300 -8.97 -30.18 -2.79
CA MET A 300 -9.13 -30.44 -4.22
C MET A 300 -10.24 -31.48 -4.40
N GLU A 301 -11.11 -31.25 -5.37
CA GLU A 301 -12.16 -32.18 -5.77
C GLU A 301 -11.70 -32.93 -7.01
N LEU A 302 -11.51 -34.24 -6.91
CA LEU A 302 -11.24 -35.08 -8.08
C LEU A 302 -12.56 -35.37 -8.79
N VAL A 303 -12.68 -34.90 -10.03
CA VAL A 303 -13.91 -34.98 -10.81
C VAL A 303 -13.69 -35.91 -12.01
N PRO A 304 -14.55 -36.92 -12.23
CA PRO A 304 -14.48 -37.75 -13.44
C PRO A 304 -14.57 -36.89 -14.70
N PHE A 305 -13.90 -37.30 -15.79
CA PHE A 305 -13.97 -36.58 -17.06
C PHE A 305 -15.41 -36.39 -17.59
N SER A 306 -16.34 -37.31 -17.26
CA SER A 306 -17.76 -37.19 -17.61
C SER A 306 -18.43 -35.94 -17.06
N ASP A 307 -17.93 -35.42 -15.93
CA ASP A 307 -18.53 -34.30 -15.19
C ASP A 307 -17.78 -32.98 -15.45
N PHE A 308 -16.95 -32.94 -16.51
CA PHE A 308 -16.19 -31.76 -16.92
C PHE A 308 -17.04 -30.47 -17.03
N PRO A 309 -18.27 -30.47 -17.60
CA PRO A 309 -19.08 -29.25 -17.67
C PRO A 309 -19.37 -28.67 -16.28
N THR A 310 -19.73 -29.52 -15.33
CA THR A 310 -19.99 -29.12 -13.94
C THR A 310 -18.72 -28.63 -13.25
N ALA A 311 -17.60 -29.34 -13.44
CA ALA A 311 -16.30 -28.91 -12.90
C ALA A 311 -15.89 -27.53 -13.44
N LEU A 312 -16.13 -27.27 -14.73
CA LEU A 312 -15.84 -25.97 -15.34
C LEU A 312 -16.72 -24.87 -14.75
N ASP A 313 -18.02 -25.12 -14.55
CA ASP A 313 -18.92 -24.14 -13.93
C ASP A 313 -18.52 -23.82 -12.48
N LYS A 314 -18.11 -24.83 -11.70
CA LYS A 314 -17.52 -24.65 -10.36
C LYS A 314 -16.24 -23.80 -10.42
N ALA A 315 -15.31 -24.14 -11.32
CA ALA A 315 -14.02 -23.44 -11.45
C ALA A 315 -14.16 -21.97 -11.91
N LEU A 316 -15.21 -21.66 -12.68
CA LEU A 316 -15.56 -20.30 -13.08
C LEU A 316 -16.33 -19.52 -12.00
N GLY A 317 -16.56 -20.11 -10.82
CA GLY A 317 -17.26 -19.48 -9.70
C GLY A 317 -18.77 -19.34 -9.88
N LYS A 318 -19.36 -19.98 -10.91
CA LYS A 318 -20.81 -19.90 -11.16
C LYS A 318 -21.65 -20.55 -10.06
N LEU A 319 -21.04 -21.46 -9.30
CA LEU A 319 -21.67 -22.20 -8.20
C LEU A 319 -21.12 -21.78 -6.82
N GLY A 320 -20.67 -20.53 -6.70
CA GLY A 320 -20.05 -20.00 -5.49
C GLY A 320 -18.63 -20.51 -5.27
N SER A 321 -18.13 -20.37 -4.04
CA SER A 321 -16.81 -20.88 -3.65
C SER A 321 -16.81 -22.40 -3.64
N GLN A 322 -15.96 -23.00 -4.49
CA GLN A 322 -15.83 -24.44 -4.65
C GLN A 322 -14.35 -24.83 -4.54
N PRO A 323 -14.01 -26.02 -4.03
CA PRO A 323 -12.64 -26.54 -4.05
C PRO A 323 -12.06 -26.55 -5.46
N LYS A 324 -10.73 -26.54 -5.57
CA LYS A 324 -10.08 -26.66 -6.89
C LYS A 324 -10.49 -27.98 -7.54
N GLN A 325 -11.09 -27.90 -8.73
CA GLN A 325 -11.52 -29.05 -9.50
C GLN A 325 -10.31 -29.67 -10.23
N VAL A 326 -10.11 -30.97 -10.07
CA VAL A 326 -9.03 -31.73 -10.70
C VAL A 326 -9.66 -32.85 -11.51
N ILE A 327 -9.57 -32.73 -12.83
CA ILE A 327 -10.16 -33.73 -13.73
C ILE A 327 -9.37 -35.03 -13.67
N LYS A 328 -10.07 -36.14 -13.46
CA LYS A 328 -9.55 -37.49 -13.51
C LYS A 328 -9.97 -38.14 -14.84
N PHE A 329 -8.97 -38.53 -15.62
CA PHE A 329 -9.11 -39.27 -16.87
C PHE A 329 -9.21 -40.77 -16.60
#